data_AF-A0A255ZNA6-F1
#
_entry.id   AF-A0A255ZNA6-F1
#
_cell.length_a   1.000
_cell.length_b   1.000
_cell.length_c   1.000
_cell.angle_alpha   90.00
_cell.angle_beta   90.00
_cell.angle_gamma   90.00
#
_symmetry.space_group_name_H-M   'P 1'
#
loop_
_entity.id
_entity.type
_entity.pdbx_description
1 polymer ?
#
loop_
_entity_poly.entity_id
_entity_poly.type
_entity_poly.pdbx_seq_one_letter_code
_entity_poly.pdbx_strand_id
1 'polypeptide(L)'
;MKDNIVILFSVLLTVSFGFSQIPIEEYRREIEQLKTDDIVNEYWNNLYKIDQQILVNTTDLKIADSISISNMIKAALIFDIHGTKGYNSRGISGFLPILNFSHNHIGQSQIAYWPIIEKCAKIGGAIENFGGNYPAYQLECLSLTFYNYSLFNQQEKYPILVDKLSEIETVNIVDELLKSFQYQNELRKLSEVGVLNSWYLQSFKDHTDEGEFSFVKMSDDNLYLKISGRIQKLELIQTYNKSKIYRLETEPFGWSYIYGNDGSLTLIDENANELIKYTLVK
;
A
#
# COMPACT_ATOMS: atom_id res chain seq x y z
N MET A 1 -4.74 -26.14 -31.28
CA MET A 1 -4.03 -24.84 -31.15
C MET A 1 -4.88 -23.61 -31.46
N LYS A 2 -6.10 -23.74 -32.01
CA LYS A 2 -7.00 -22.58 -32.21
C LYS A 2 -7.88 -22.29 -30.99
N ASP A 3 -8.19 -23.29 -30.16
CA ASP A 3 -9.16 -23.13 -29.06
C ASP A 3 -8.57 -22.42 -27.83
N ASN A 4 -7.25 -22.50 -27.60
CA ASN A 4 -6.58 -21.80 -26.50
C ASN A 4 -6.36 -20.30 -26.76
N ILE A 5 -6.41 -19.86 -28.02
CA ILE A 5 -6.27 -18.44 -28.39
C ILE A 5 -7.59 -17.69 -28.14
N VAL A 6 -8.73 -18.38 -28.29
CA VAL A 6 -10.06 -17.80 -28.07
C VAL A 6 -10.33 -17.55 -26.59
N ILE A 7 -9.84 -18.40 -25.68
CA ILE A 7 -9.97 -18.20 -24.23
C ILE A 7 -9.11 -17.01 -23.77
N LEU A 8 -7.87 -16.89 -24.28
CA LEU A 8 -7.00 -15.76 -23.95
C LEU A 8 -7.57 -14.43 -24.44
N PHE A 9 -8.18 -14.41 -25.64
CA PHE A 9 -8.84 -13.21 -26.19
C PHE A 9 -10.15 -12.86 -25.48
N SER A 10 -10.91 -13.85 -25.00
CA SER A 10 -12.14 -13.63 -24.22
C SER A 10 -11.84 -12.99 -22.86
N VAL A 11 -10.74 -13.38 -22.22
CA VAL A 11 -10.26 -12.77 -20.96
C VAL A 11 -9.72 -11.36 -21.20
N LEU A 12 -9.17 -11.06 -22.38
CA LEU A 12 -8.63 -9.75 -22.74
C LEU A 12 -9.69 -8.73 -23.22
N LEU A 13 -10.80 -9.18 -23.81
CA LEU A 13 -11.83 -8.29 -24.36
C LEU A 13 -12.83 -7.75 -23.33
N THR A 14 -13.04 -8.42 -22.19
CA THR A 14 -13.84 -7.88 -21.08
C THR A 14 -13.09 -6.84 -20.24
N VAL A 15 -11.77 -6.71 -20.41
CA VAL A 15 -10.94 -5.73 -19.67
C VAL A 15 -11.07 -4.31 -20.23
N SER A 16 -11.65 -4.15 -21.42
CA SER A 16 -11.62 -2.89 -22.19
C SER A 16 -12.56 -1.78 -21.67
N PHE A 17 -13.46 -2.05 -20.71
CA PHE A 17 -14.36 -1.05 -20.12
C PHE A 17 -14.39 -1.08 -18.58
N GLY A 18 -13.53 -1.86 -17.92
CA GLY A 18 -13.62 -2.17 -16.49
C GLY A 18 -12.70 -1.40 -15.55
N PHE A 19 -11.70 -0.65 -16.03
CA PHE A 19 -10.70 0.00 -15.15
C PHE A 19 -11.25 1.12 -14.24
N SER A 20 -12.56 1.38 -14.28
CA SER A 20 -13.24 2.32 -13.38
C SER A 20 -13.83 1.65 -12.13
N GLN A 21 -14.03 0.33 -12.11
CA GLN A 21 -14.75 -0.35 -11.02
C GLN A 21 -14.17 -1.75 -10.76
N ILE A 22 -13.95 -2.07 -9.48
CA ILE A 22 -13.55 -3.42 -9.06
C ILE A 22 -14.83 -4.25 -8.87
N PRO A 23 -15.02 -5.37 -9.59
CA PRO A 23 -16.27 -6.12 -9.58
C PRO A 23 -16.35 -7.10 -8.39
N ILE A 24 -16.52 -6.55 -7.19
CA ILE A 24 -16.50 -7.33 -5.93
C ILE A 24 -17.48 -8.50 -5.92
N GLU A 25 -18.72 -8.29 -6.37
CA GLU A 25 -19.74 -9.34 -6.38
C GLU A 25 -19.48 -10.43 -7.42
N GLU A 26 -18.68 -10.16 -8.44
CA GLU A 26 -18.18 -11.19 -9.34
C GLU A 26 -17.08 -12.02 -8.66
N TYR A 27 -16.11 -11.35 -8.01
CA TYR A 27 -15.06 -12.03 -7.26
C TYR A 27 -15.63 -12.89 -6.12
N ARG A 28 -16.65 -12.39 -5.41
CA ARG A 28 -17.34 -13.14 -4.36
C ARG A 28 -17.97 -14.42 -4.91
N ARG A 29 -18.75 -14.32 -5.99
CA ARG A 29 -19.37 -15.48 -6.65
C ARG A 29 -18.34 -16.47 -7.19
N GLU A 30 -17.25 -15.97 -7.79
CA GLU A 30 -16.12 -16.79 -8.26
C GLU A 30 -15.52 -17.60 -7.10
N ILE A 31 -15.25 -16.96 -5.96
CA ILE A 31 -14.62 -17.59 -4.80
C ILE A 31 -15.59 -18.54 -4.07
N GLU A 32 -16.88 -18.22 -3.96
CA GLU A 32 -17.90 -19.11 -3.38
C GLU A 32 -18.03 -20.45 -4.13
N GLN A 33 -17.65 -20.49 -5.41
CA GLN A 33 -17.71 -21.69 -6.23
C GLN A 33 -16.52 -22.63 -6.04
N LEU A 34 -15.45 -22.20 -5.36
CA LEU A 34 -14.28 -23.05 -5.08
C LEU A 34 -14.67 -24.11 -4.03
N LYS A 35 -14.92 -25.35 -4.43
CA LYS A 35 -15.51 -26.39 -3.55
C LYS A 35 -14.51 -27.28 -2.81
N THR A 36 -13.25 -27.31 -3.23
CA THR A 36 -12.23 -28.20 -2.67
C THR A 36 -10.95 -27.44 -2.35
N ASP A 37 -10.17 -27.97 -1.40
CA ASP A 37 -8.88 -27.38 -1.02
C ASP A 37 -7.91 -27.29 -2.20
N ASP A 38 -7.92 -28.27 -3.12
CA ASP A 38 -7.10 -28.24 -4.33
C ASP A 38 -7.47 -27.07 -5.26
N ILE A 39 -8.78 -26.81 -5.44
CA ILE A 39 -9.26 -25.71 -6.26
C ILE A 39 -8.95 -24.36 -5.60
N VAL A 40 -9.07 -24.26 -4.27
CA VAL A 40 -8.69 -23.05 -3.53
C VAL A 40 -7.18 -22.81 -3.65
N ASN A 41 -6.35 -23.85 -3.54
CA ASN A 41 -4.90 -23.75 -3.72
C ASN A 41 -4.52 -23.36 -5.16
N GLU A 42 -5.21 -23.88 -6.18
CA GLU A 42 -5.03 -23.43 -7.57
C GLU A 42 -5.36 -21.95 -7.73
N TYR A 43 -6.43 -21.48 -7.07
CA TYR A 43 -6.79 -20.07 -7.06
C TYR A 43 -5.68 -19.20 -6.46
N TRP A 44 -5.11 -19.59 -5.32
CA TRP A 44 -3.94 -18.92 -4.73
C TRP A 44 -2.76 -18.84 -5.71
N ASN A 45 -2.47 -19.92 -6.45
CA ASN A 45 -1.41 -19.93 -7.46
C ASN A 45 -1.69 -18.97 -8.61
N ASN A 46 -2.95 -18.81 -9.01
CA ASN A 46 -3.33 -17.86 -10.06
C ASN A 46 -3.15 -16.41 -9.57
N LEU A 47 -3.57 -16.09 -8.34
CA LEU A 47 -3.34 -14.77 -7.75
C LEU A 47 -1.84 -14.45 -7.60
N TYR A 48 -1.02 -15.45 -7.26
CA TYR A 48 0.43 -15.30 -7.21
C TYR A 48 1.05 -15.00 -8.57
N LYS A 49 0.60 -15.66 -9.65
CA LYS A 49 1.05 -15.35 -11.01
C LYS A 49 0.66 -13.93 -11.42
N ILE A 50 -0.57 -13.50 -11.10
CA ILE A 50 -1.01 -12.13 -11.37
C ILE A 50 -0.08 -11.13 -10.68
N ASP A 51 0.23 -11.36 -9.40
CA ASP A 51 1.12 -10.49 -8.63
C ASP A 51 2.54 -10.45 -9.23
N GLN A 52 3.19 -11.61 -9.33
CA GLN A 52 4.63 -11.66 -9.64
C GLN A 52 4.94 -11.48 -11.12
N GLN A 53 4.01 -11.83 -12.02
CA GLN A 53 4.26 -11.79 -13.46
C GLN A 53 3.57 -10.62 -14.15
N ILE A 54 2.46 -10.13 -13.61
CA ILE A 54 1.69 -9.03 -14.22
C ILE A 54 1.91 -7.73 -13.43
N LEU A 55 1.59 -7.70 -12.13
CA LEU A 55 1.66 -6.48 -11.33
C LEU A 55 3.08 -5.90 -11.30
N VAL A 56 4.09 -6.70 -10.95
CA VAL A 56 5.49 -6.26 -10.87
C VAL A 56 6.02 -5.69 -12.19
N ASN A 57 5.46 -6.10 -13.33
CA ASN A 57 5.86 -5.63 -14.66
C ASN A 57 4.95 -4.51 -15.21
N THR A 58 3.94 -4.08 -14.46
CA THR A 58 2.98 -3.05 -14.91
C THR A 58 3.49 -1.66 -14.57
N THR A 59 3.80 -0.86 -15.59
CA THR A 59 4.29 0.52 -15.41
C THR A 59 3.18 1.58 -15.34
N ASP A 60 1.98 1.28 -15.86
CA ASP A 60 0.83 2.16 -15.74
C ASP A 60 0.29 2.09 -14.31
N LEU A 61 0.44 3.20 -13.57
CA LEU A 61 0.09 3.26 -12.14
C LEU A 61 -1.40 2.98 -11.89
N LYS A 62 -2.29 3.37 -12.81
CA LYS A 62 -3.74 3.14 -12.64
C LYS A 62 -4.04 1.65 -12.79
N ILE A 63 -3.43 0.99 -13.78
CA ILE A 63 -3.57 -0.45 -13.98
C ILE A 63 -2.94 -1.21 -12.82
N ALA A 64 -1.73 -0.82 -12.39
CA ALA A 64 -1.03 -1.45 -11.27
C ALA A 64 -1.88 -1.40 -9.98
N ASP A 65 -2.45 -0.24 -9.65
CA ASP A 65 -3.29 -0.09 -8.44
C ASP A 65 -4.57 -0.93 -8.53
N SER A 66 -5.19 -0.99 -9.73
CA SER A 66 -6.36 -1.82 -9.96
C SER A 66 -6.06 -3.31 -9.77
N ILE A 67 -4.92 -3.79 -10.28
CA ILE A 67 -4.48 -5.18 -10.12
C ILE A 67 -4.16 -5.47 -8.65
N SER A 68 -3.32 -4.64 -8.02
CA SER A 68 -2.88 -4.81 -6.63
C SER A 68 -4.08 -4.89 -5.67
N ILE A 69 -4.99 -3.92 -5.73
CA ILE A 69 -6.16 -3.89 -4.85
C ILE A 69 -7.14 -5.01 -5.18
N SER A 70 -7.31 -5.38 -6.45
CA SER A 70 -8.12 -6.56 -6.81
C SER A 70 -7.54 -7.84 -6.21
N ASN A 71 -6.21 -8.01 -6.21
CA ASN A 71 -5.56 -9.18 -5.65
C ASN A 71 -5.72 -9.24 -4.13
N MET A 72 -5.60 -8.10 -3.45
CA MET A 72 -5.87 -7.95 -2.02
C MET A 72 -7.33 -8.30 -1.69
N ILE A 73 -8.31 -7.76 -2.44
CA ILE A 73 -9.74 -8.08 -2.25
C ILE A 73 -10.01 -9.57 -2.43
N LYS A 74 -9.47 -10.19 -3.48
CA LYS A 74 -9.66 -11.64 -3.72
C LYS A 74 -9.06 -12.48 -2.59
N ALA A 75 -7.87 -12.14 -2.12
CA ALA A 75 -7.25 -12.82 -0.98
C ALA A 75 -8.06 -12.65 0.32
N ALA A 76 -8.58 -11.44 0.59
CA ALA A 76 -9.47 -11.20 1.73
C ALA A 76 -10.76 -12.03 1.63
N LEU A 77 -11.39 -12.06 0.45
CA LEU A 77 -12.60 -12.87 0.20
C LEU A 77 -12.36 -14.37 0.39
N ILE A 78 -11.20 -14.91 0.00
CA ILE A 78 -10.87 -16.32 0.30
C ILE A 78 -10.85 -16.55 1.81
N PHE A 79 -10.21 -15.66 2.57
CA PHE A 79 -10.16 -15.74 4.02
C PHE A 79 -11.54 -15.60 4.70
N ASP A 80 -12.44 -14.81 4.13
CA ASP A 80 -13.79 -14.59 4.64
C ASP A 80 -14.73 -15.75 4.33
N ILE A 81 -14.67 -16.29 3.10
CA ILE A 81 -15.58 -17.33 2.61
C ILE A 81 -15.11 -18.73 3.03
N HIS A 82 -13.81 -19.01 2.88
CA HIS A 82 -13.24 -20.35 3.08
C HIS A 82 -12.44 -20.49 4.37
N GLY A 83 -12.20 -19.40 5.10
CA GLY A 83 -11.34 -19.42 6.26
C GLY A 83 -9.90 -19.75 5.87
N THR A 84 -9.34 -20.81 6.47
CA THR A 84 -7.98 -21.30 6.19
C THR A 84 -7.97 -22.54 5.29
N LYS A 85 -9.11 -22.94 4.71
CA LYS A 85 -9.15 -24.06 3.76
C LYS A 85 -8.29 -23.78 2.54
N GLY A 86 -7.52 -24.77 2.09
CA GLY A 86 -6.56 -24.61 1.00
C GLY A 86 -5.39 -23.66 1.28
N TYR A 87 -5.27 -23.10 2.50
CA TYR A 87 -4.15 -22.23 2.88
C TYR A 87 -2.97 -23.05 3.39
N ASN A 88 -1.90 -23.12 2.61
CA ASN A 88 -0.59 -23.62 3.01
C ASN A 88 0.29 -22.45 3.49
N SER A 89 0.49 -22.35 4.81
CA SER A 89 1.27 -21.28 5.44
C SER A 89 2.75 -21.25 5.04
N ARG A 90 3.31 -22.37 4.56
CA ARG A 90 4.69 -22.47 4.06
C ARG A 90 4.78 -22.54 2.54
N GLY A 91 3.64 -22.44 1.85
CA GLY A 91 3.53 -22.46 0.39
C GLY A 91 3.11 -21.10 -0.17
N ILE A 92 2.72 -21.08 -1.44
CA ILE A 92 2.36 -19.86 -2.18
C ILE A 92 1.28 -19.03 -1.48
N SER A 93 0.24 -19.69 -0.96
CA SER A 93 -0.83 -19.02 -0.20
C SER A 93 -0.32 -18.33 1.07
N GLY A 94 0.78 -18.77 1.68
CA GLY A 94 1.39 -18.11 2.84
C GLY A 94 2.25 -16.90 2.46
N PHE A 95 2.89 -16.93 1.29
CA PHE A 95 3.67 -15.80 0.78
C PHE A 95 2.80 -14.70 0.17
N LEU A 96 1.73 -15.08 -0.52
CA LEU A 96 0.98 -14.16 -1.35
C LEU A 96 0.35 -12.98 -0.58
N PRO A 97 -0.27 -13.16 0.60
CA PRO A 97 -0.81 -12.01 1.34
C PRO A 97 0.28 -10.99 1.71
N ILE A 98 1.50 -11.46 2.00
CA ILE A 98 2.65 -10.59 2.28
C ILE A 98 3.02 -9.82 1.01
N LEU A 99 3.12 -10.51 -0.14
CA LEU A 99 3.44 -9.90 -1.43
C LEU A 99 2.37 -8.89 -1.87
N ASN A 100 1.08 -9.23 -1.76
CA ASN A 100 -0.04 -8.34 -2.05
C ASN A 100 0.05 -7.04 -1.26
N PHE A 101 0.43 -7.13 0.02
CA PHE A 101 0.62 -5.97 0.90
C PHE A 101 1.86 -5.16 0.49
N SER A 102 2.98 -5.82 0.24
CA SER A 102 4.27 -5.18 -0.05
C SER A 102 4.35 -4.56 -1.45
N HIS A 103 3.63 -5.11 -2.42
CA HIS A 103 3.53 -4.59 -3.79
C HIS A 103 2.41 -3.56 -3.95
N ASN A 104 1.66 -3.27 -2.89
CA ASN A 104 0.72 -2.17 -2.87
C ASN A 104 1.44 -0.89 -2.42
N HIS A 105 1.34 0.17 -3.21
CA HIS A 105 1.97 1.47 -2.91
C HIS A 105 0.95 2.54 -2.48
N ILE A 106 -0.15 2.12 -1.85
CA ILE A 106 -1.22 3.00 -1.36
C ILE A 106 -1.40 2.75 0.14
N GLY A 107 -0.93 3.67 0.98
CA GLY A 107 -0.91 3.48 2.44
C GLY A 107 -2.28 3.13 3.04
N GLN A 108 -3.35 3.77 2.58
CA GLN A 108 -4.72 3.44 3.00
C GLN A 108 -5.13 1.99 2.70
N SER A 109 -4.73 1.47 1.53
CA SER A 109 -5.03 0.09 1.15
C SER A 109 -4.22 -0.89 2.00
N GLN A 110 -2.96 -0.58 2.30
CA GLN A 110 -2.14 -1.37 3.22
C GLN A 110 -2.75 -1.40 4.63
N ILE A 111 -3.18 -0.26 5.17
CA ILE A 111 -3.86 -0.20 6.48
C ILE A 111 -5.13 -1.05 6.48
N ALA A 112 -5.99 -0.89 5.47
CA ALA A 112 -7.23 -1.69 5.34
C ALA A 112 -6.95 -3.20 5.27
N TYR A 113 -5.80 -3.60 4.74
CA TYR A 113 -5.40 -4.99 4.60
C TYR A 113 -4.60 -5.55 5.77
N TRP A 114 -4.18 -4.70 6.71
CA TRP A 114 -3.43 -5.10 7.90
C TRP A 114 -4.08 -6.25 8.69
N PRO A 115 -5.41 -6.34 8.86
CA PRO A 115 -6.02 -7.48 9.55
C PRO A 115 -5.75 -8.84 8.86
N ILE A 116 -5.56 -8.88 7.55
CA ILE A 116 -5.13 -10.10 6.83
C ILE A 116 -3.70 -10.45 7.20
N ILE A 117 -2.81 -9.46 7.30
CA ILE A 117 -1.42 -9.66 7.74
C ILE A 117 -1.38 -10.19 9.18
N GLU A 118 -2.17 -9.62 10.10
CA GLU A 118 -2.27 -10.14 11.46
C GLU A 118 -2.81 -11.58 11.51
N LYS A 119 -3.80 -11.89 10.67
CA LYS A 119 -4.32 -13.27 10.54
C LYS A 119 -3.22 -14.22 10.06
N CYS A 120 -2.41 -13.81 9.09
CA CYS A 120 -1.25 -14.59 8.64
C CYS A 120 -0.22 -14.76 9.76
N ALA A 121 0.08 -13.69 10.51
CA ALA A 121 1.00 -13.74 11.65
C ALA A 121 0.54 -14.71 12.74
N LYS A 122 -0.77 -14.73 13.04
CA LYS A 122 -1.38 -15.68 13.99
C LYS A 122 -1.29 -17.14 13.51
N ILE A 123 -1.31 -17.37 12.20
CA ILE A 123 -1.16 -18.72 11.61
C ILE A 123 0.31 -19.17 11.56
N GLY A 124 1.25 -18.23 11.41
CA GLY A 124 2.69 -18.49 11.26
C GLY A 124 3.08 -18.96 9.86
N GLY A 125 4.29 -19.52 9.70
CA GLY A 125 4.80 -20.03 8.44
C GLY A 125 5.68 -19.03 7.68
N ALA A 126 5.33 -18.72 6.43
CA ALA A 126 6.13 -17.85 5.56
C ALA A 126 6.41 -16.49 6.20
N ILE A 127 5.42 -15.90 6.87
CA ILE A 127 5.50 -14.58 7.50
C ILE A 127 6.55 -14.49 8.62
N GLU A 128 6.92 -15.62 9.24
CA GLU A 128 7.93 -15.66 10.30
C GLU A 128 9.34 -15.47 9.76
N ASN A 129 9.57 -15.65 8.45
CA ASN A 129 10.90 -15.65 7.85
C ASN A 129 11.01 -14.72 6.62
N PHE A 130 9.92 -14.07 6.19
CA PHE A 130 9.89 -13.30 4.96
C PHE A 130 10.40 -11.86 5.17
N GLY A 131 11.58 -11.55 4.62
CA GLY A 131 12.12 -10.18 4.64
C GLY A 131 12.57 -9.70 6.04
N GLY A 132 12.90 -10.64 6.92
CA GLY A 132 13.03 -10.42 8.36
C GLY A 132 11.81 -10.96 9.10
N ASN A 133 11.99 -11.38 10.35
CA ASN A 133 10.87 -11.95 11.10
C ASN A 133 9.75 -10.91 11.27
N TYR A 134 8.49 -11.34 11.20
CA TYR A 134 7.35 -10.49 11.54
C TYR A 134 7.60 -9.72 12.85
N PRO A 135 7.34 -8.39 12.91
CA PRO A 135 6.65 -7.57 11.91
C PRO A 135 7.58 -6.78 10.95
N ALA A 136 8.87 -7.12 10.89
CA ALA A 136 9.90 -6.28 10.28
C ALA A 136 9.59 -5.84 8.83
N TYR A 137 9.37 -6.81 7.94
CA TYR A 137 9.16 -6.52 6.53
C TYR A 137 7.84 -5.79 6.26
N GLN A 138 6.79 -6.13 7.01
CA GLN A 138 5.47 -5.52 6.82
C GLN A 138 5.47 -4.07 7.31
N LEU A 139 6.14 -3.78 8.43
CA LEU A 139 6.32 -2.41 8.88
C LEU A 139 7.21 -1.60 7.92
N GLU A 140 8.27 -2.20 7.38
CA GLU A 140 9.12 -1.57 6.36
C GLU A 140 8.28 -1.10 5.17
N CYS A 141 7.46 -1.98 4.59
CA CYS A 141 6.61 -1.65 3.44
C CYS A 141 5.63 -0.51 3.74
N LEU A 142 5.03 -0.49 4.93
CA LEU A 142 4.08 0.54 5.32
C LEU A 142 4.77 1.89 5.54
N SER A 143 5.89 1.88 6.28
CA SER A 143 6.71 3.06 6.56
C SER A 143 7.25 3.71 5.28
N LEU A 144 7.77 2.88 4.35
CA LEU A 144 8.24 3.36 3.05
C LEU A 144 7.11 3.97 2.21
N THR A 145 5.91 3.40 2.26
CA THR A 145 4.77 3.90 1.47
C THR A 145 4.30 5.29 1.90
N PHE A 146 4.30 5.56 3.22
CA PHE A 146 3.94 6.88 3.72
C PHE A 146 5.11 7.86 3.61
N TYR A 147 6.29 7.51 4.10
CA TYR A 147 7.36 8.48 4.36
C TYR A 147 8.66 8.20 3.63
N ASN A 148 8.73 7.13 2.83
CA ASN A 148 9.98 6.59 2.33
C ASN A 148 11.01 6.34 3.45
N TYR A 149 10.59 6.15 4.71
CA TYR A 149 11.50 5.96 5.86
C TYR A 149 11.74 4.48 6.11
N SER A 150 13.01 4.07 6.17
CA SER A 150 13.35 2.67 6.47
C SER A 150 13.34 2.41 7.98
N LEU A 151 12.76 1.27 8.34
CA LEU A 151 12.75 0.65 9.65
C LEU A 151 13.78 -0.47 9.78
N PHE A 152 14.63 -0.69 8.77
CA PHE A 152 15.73 -1.63 8.86
C PHE A 152 16.63 -1.32 10.07
N ASN A 153 16.86 -2.35 10.91
CA ASN A 153 17.58 -2.23 12.18
C ASN A 153 16.98 -1.23 13.20
N GLN A 154 15.64 -1.07 13.20
CA GLN A 154 14.90 -0.25 14.18
C GLN A 154 13.94 -1.12 15.02
N GLN A 155 14.38 -2.33 15.41
CA GLN A 155 13.53 -3.35 16.05
C GLN A 155 12.86 -2.84 17.34
N GLU A 156 13.49 -1.89 18.04
CA GLU A 156 12.94 -1.25 19.23
C GLU A 156 11.65 -0.47 18.97
N LYS A 157 11.41 -0.03 17.73
CA LYS A 157 10.19 0.68 17.33
C LYS A 157 9.03 -0.27 17.03
N TYR A 158 9.31 -1.53 16.69
CA TYR A 158 8.29 -2.43 16.13
C TYR A 158 7.09 -2.65 17.04
N PRO A 159 7.24 -2.86 18.37
CA PRO A 159 6.09 -3.10 19.24
C PRO A 159 5.08 -1.95 19.20
N ILE A 160 5.55 -0.70 19.37
CA ILE A 160 4.65 0.46 19.41
C ILE A 160 4.00 0.76 18.06
N LEU A 161 4.69 0.46 16.95
CA LEU A 161 4.11 0.62 15.62
C LEU A 161 3.03 -0.43 15.33
N VAL A 162 3.24 -1.68 15.76
CA VAL A 162 2.20 -2.73 15.68
C VAL A 162 1.01 -2.39 16.57
N ASP A 163 1.24 -1.94 17.80
CA ASP A 163 0.16 -1.57 18.72
C ASP A 163 -0.74 -0.49 18.10
N LYS A 164 -0.15 0.56 17.52
CA LYS A 164 -0.90 1.62 16.80
C LYS A 164 -1.72 1.09 15.63
N LEU A 165 -1.18 0.12 14.87
CA LEU A 165 -1.94 -0.50 13.77
C LEU A 165 -3.11 -1.35 14.28
N SER A 166 -2.93 -2.00 15.43
CA SER A 166 -3.98 -2.83 16.05
C SER A 166 -5.15 -2.01 16.63
N GLU A 167 -4.93 -0.72 16.90
CA GLU A 167 -5.98 0.23 17.33
C GLU A 167 -6.88 0.68 16.16
N ILE A 168 -6.48 0.43 14.92
CA ILE A 168 -7.27 0.82 13.73
C ILE A 168 -8.36 -0.22 13.47
N GLU A 169 -9.61 0.16 13.75
CA GLU A 169 -10.77 -0.68 13.44
C GLU A 169 -11.05 -0.70 11.93
N THR A 170 -10.81 -1.86 11.31
CA THR A 170 -11.26 -2.12 9.93
C THR A 170 -12.56 -2.94 9.96
N VAL A 171 -13.69 -2.28 9.74
CA VAL A 171 -15.02 -2.92 9.82
C VAL A 171 -15.23 -3.95 8.70
N ASN A 172 -14.91 -3.58 7.46
CA ASN A 172 -14.99 -4.48 6.30
C ASN A 172 -13.79 -4.22 5.37
N ILE A 173 -12.86 -5.18 5.35
CA ILE A 173 -11.61 -5.10 4.57
C ILE A 173 -11.89 -4.83 3.09
N VAL A 174 -12.87 -5.51 2.49
CA VAL A 174 -13.18 -5.39 1.06
C VAL A 174 -13.75 -4.01 0.74
N ASP A 175 -14.63 -3.47 1.59
CA ASP A 175 -15.21 -2.15 1.38
C ASP A 175 -14.17 -1.03 1.56
N GLU A 176 -13.29 -1.14 2.56
CA GLU A 176 -12.22 -0.16 2.79
C GLU A 176 -11.17 -0.18 1.65
N LEU A 177 -10.84 -1.35 1.11
CA LEU A 177 -10.01 -1.46 -0.09
C LEU A 177 -10.65 -0.79 -1.32
N LEU A 178 -11.97 -0.96 -1.50
CA LEU A 178 -12.69 -0.30 -2.58
C LEU A 178 -12.71 1.23 -2.40
N LYS A 179 -12.98 1.71 -1.19
CA LYS A 179 -12.94 3.14 -0.87
C LYS A 179 -11.56 3.72 -1.15
N SER A 180 -10.50 3.01 -0.76
CA SER A 180 -9.13 3.42 -1.05
C SER A 180 -8.86 3.52 -2.56
N PHE A 181 -9.30 2.54 -3.36
CA PHE A 181 -9.18 2.60 -4.82
C PHE A 181 -9.96 3.77 -5.44
N GLN A 182 -11.18 4.01 -4.97
CA GLN A 182 -12.00 5.14 -5.42
C GLN A 182 -11.36 6.48 -5.08
N TYR A 183 -10.83 6.61 -3.86
CA TYR A 183 -10.09 7.80 -3.45
C TYR A 183 -8.88 8.06 -4.35
N GLN A 184 -8.09 7.03 -4.67
CA GLN A 184 -6.99 7.18 -5.63
C GLN A 184 -7.46 7.58 -7.04
N ASN A 185 -8.63 7.12 -7.48
CA ASN A 185 -9.21 7.60 -8.74
C ASN A 185 -9.60 9.08 -8.69
N GLU A 186 -10.10 9.57 -7.56
CA GLU A 186 -10.38 11.01 -7.38
C GLU A 186 -9.11 11.84 -7.39
N LEU A 187 -8.05 11.38 -6.68
CA LEU A 187 -6.76 12.06 -6.67
C LEU A 187 -6.15 12.21 -8.08
N ARG A 188 -6.31 11.20 -8.94
CA ARG A 188 -5.83 11.26 -10.35
C ARG A 188 -6.55 12.30 -11.21
N LYS A 189 -7.71 12.81 -10.78
CA LYS A 189 -8.43 13.89 -11.51
C LYS A 189 -7.88 15.27 -11.19
N LEU A 190 -7.12 15.40 -10.10
CA LEU A 190 -6.54 16.67 -9.69
C LEU A 190 -5.40 17.07 -10.62
N SER A 191 -5.31 18.35 -10.94
CA SER A 191 -4.18 18.91 -11.68
C SER A 191 -3.26 19.69 -10.75
N GLU A 192 -1.95 19.57 -10.95
CA GLU A 192 -0.96 20.33 -10.20
C GLU A 192 -1.05 21.82 -10.54
N VAL A 193 -1.11 22.66 -9.50
CA VAL A 193 -1.19 24.12 -9.60
C VAL A 193 0.17 24.76 -9.31
N GLY A 194 0.97 24.16 -8.44
CA GLY A 194 2.32 24.62 -8.18
C GLY A 194 3.09 23.72 -7.24
N VAL A 195 4.41 23.78 -7.34
CA VAL A 195 5.35 23.08 -6.45
C VAL A 195 5.82 24.07 -5.39
N LEU A 196 5.80 23.67 -4.11
CA LEU A 196 6.38 24.46 -3.03
C LEU A 196 7.90 24.27 -3.01
N ASN A 197 8.34 23.04 -2.73
CA ASN A 197 9.74 22.64 -2.75
C ASN A 197 9.83 21.14 -3.10
N SER A 198 11.03 20.72 -3.50
CA SER A 198 11.40 19.33 -3.77
C SER A 198 12.60 18.93 -2.94
N TRP A 199 12.64 17.67 -2.53
CA TRP A 199 13.74 17.08 -1.77
C TRP A 199 14.15 15.76 -2.40
N TYR A 200 15.42 15.40 -2.22
CA TYR A 200 15.89 14.06 -2.58
C TYR A 200 15.17 13.02 -1.74
N LEU A 201 14.90 11.87 -2.33
CA LEU A 201 14.47 10.70 -1.57
C LEU A 201 15.55 10.34 -0.55
N GLN A 202 15.12 10.01 0.66
CA GLN A 202 16.00 9.61 1.75
C GLN A 202 15.28 8.60 2.63
N SER A 203 15.71 7.34 2.59
CA SER A 203 15.22 6.29 3.49
C SER A 203 15.98 6.19 4.79
N PHE A 204 17.20 6.73 4.82
CA PHE A 204 18.04 6.81 6.01
C PHE A 204 18.51 8.25 6.25
N LYS A 205 19.01 8.51 7.46
CA LYS A 205 19.44 9.85 7.89
C LYS A 205 20.68 10.36 7.17
N ASP A 206 21.52 9.46 6.67
CA ASP A 206 22.92 9.72 6.35
C ASP A 206 23.23 9.77 4.84
N HIS A 207 22.26 9.46 3.98
CA HIS A 207 22.43 9.51 2.53
C HIS A 207 21.14 9.86 1.79
N THR A 208 21.31 10.28 0.54
CA THR A 208 20.26 10.48 -0.44
C THR A 208 20.14 9.27 -1.36
N ASP A 209 18.90 8.91 -1.68
CA ASP A 209 18.55 7.89 -2.65
C ASP A 209 18.36 8.49 -4.04
N GLU A 210 18.18 7.63 -5.04
CA GLU A 210 17.84 8.05 -6.39
C GLU A 210 16.40 8.58 -6.45
N GLY A 211 16.22 9.76 -7.02
CA GLY A 211 14.91 10.37 -7.24
C GLY A 211 14.56 11.45 -6.22
N GLU A 212 13.36 12.01 -6.38
CA GLU A 212 12.89 13.18 -5.65
C GLU A 212 11.43 13.02 -5.25
N PHE A 213 11.03 13.74 -4.21
CA PHE A 213 9.63 13.99 -3.89
C PHE A 213 9.40 15.48 -3.65
N SER A 214 8.15 15.90 -3.72
CA SER A 214 7.81 17.33 -3.63
C SER A 214 6.53 17.55 -2.86
N PHE A 215 6.40 18.74 -2.26
CA PHE A 215 5.12 19.22 -1.76
C PHE A 215 4.48 20.08 -2.85
N VAL A 216 3.27 19.72 -3.27
CA VAL A 216 2.57 20.34 -4.39
C VAL A 216 1.18 20.81 -3.98
N LYS A 217 0.78 21.96 -4.50
CA LYS A 217 -0.59 22.46 -4.44
C LYS A 217 -1.36 21.91 -5.64
N MET A 218 -2.54 21.35 -5.39
CA MET A 218 -3.41 20.78 -6.42
C MET A 218 -4.63 21.68 -6.70
N SER A 219 -5.42 21.33 -7.72
CA SER A 219 -6.57 22.10 -8.21
C SER A 219 -7.73 22.25 -7.24
N ASP A 220 -7.74 21.47 -6.15
CA ASP A 220 -8.70 21.56 -5.06
C ASP A 220 -8.20 22.45 -3.90
N ASP A 221 -7.15 23.24 -4.16
CA ASP A 221 -6.48 24.14 -3.23
C ASP A 221 -5.77 23.48 -2.03
N ASN A 222 -5.73 22.15 -1.97
CA ASN A 222 -5.04 21.40 -0.91
C ASN A 222 -3.56 21.16 -1.23
N LEU A 223 -2.79 20.80 -0.20
CA LEU A 223 -1.38 20.44 -0.29
C LEU A 223 -1.21 18.91 -0.29
N TYR A 224 -0.27 18.43 -1.10
CA TYR A 224 0.00 17.00 -1.28
C TYR A 224 1.49 16.72 -1.30
N LEU A 225 1.90 15.57 -0.79
CA LEU A 225 3.18 14.95 -1.11
C LEU A 225 3.04 14.28 -2.48
N LYS A 226 3.95 14.57 -3.40
CA LYS A 226 4.03 13.94 -4.72
C LYS A 226 5.34 13.16 -4.84
N ILE A 227 5.23 11.88 -5.18
CA ILE A 227 6.35 10.95 -5.37
C ILE A 227 6.00 9.92 -6.45
N SER A 228 6.90 9.66 -7.39
CA SER A 228 6.76 8.61 -8.41
C SER A 228 5.40 8.60 -9.14
N GLY A 229 4.88 9.79 -9.48
CA GLY A 229 3.59 9.96 -10.18
C GLY A 229 2.34 9.79 -9.30
N ARG A 230 2.51 9.64 -7.99
CA ARG A 230 1.42 9.53 -6.99
C ARG A 230 1.35 10.78 -6.14
N ILE A 231 0.17 11.05 -5.60
CA ILE A 231 -0.04 12.11 -4.61
C ILE A 231 -0.70 11.57 -3.35
N GLN A 232 -0.33 12.13 -2.20
CA GLN A 232 -0.91 11.83 -0.90
C GLN A 232 -1.21 13.15 -0.18
N LYS A 233 -2.42 13.32 0.34
CA LYS A 233 -2.84 14.59 0.93
C LYS A 233 -2.09 14.88 2.23
N LEU A 234 -1.70 16.13 2.42
CA LEU A 234 -1.07 16.64 3.65
C LEU A 234 -2.09 17.45 4.46
N GLU A 235 -2.32 17.03 5.69
CA GLU A 235 -3.14 17.73 6.66
C GLU A 235 -2.28 18.69 7.48
N LEU A 236 -2.71 19.96 7.55
CA LEU A 236 -2.05 20.95 8.40
C LEU A 236 -2.45 20.71 9.86
N ILE A 237 -1.48 20.32 10.69
CA ILE A 237 -1.69 20.05 12.12
C ILE A 237 -1.48 21.32 12.94
N GLN A 238 -0.41 22.07 12.65
CA GLN A 238 -0.05 23.25 13.43
C GLN A 238 0.73 24.27 12.60
N THR A 239 0.58 25.55 12.94
CA THR A 239 1.35 26.66 12.37
C THR A 239 2.15 27.35 13.46
N TYR A 240 3.42 27.63 13.18
CA TYR A 240 4.33 28.44 13.98
C TYR A 240 4.84 29.63 13.17
N ASN A 241 5.55 30.55 13.82
CA ASN A 241 6.07 31.76 13.16
C ASN A 241 6.99 31.48 11.97
N LYS A 242 7.75 30.37 12.00
CA LYS A 242 8.78 30.05 11.00
C LYS A 242 8.59 28.68 10.32
N SER A 243 7.57 27.94 10.71
CA SER A 243 7.35 26.57 10.22
C SER A 243 5.89 26.16 10.34
N LYS A 244 5.53 25.07 9.67
CA LYS A 244 4.25 24.40 9.76
C LYS A 244 4.48 22.91 9.98
N ILE A 245 3.57 22.26 10.69
CA ILE A 245 3.56 20.80 10.85
C ILE A 245 2.47 20.22 9.95
N TYR A 246 2.87 19.29 9.09
CA TYR A 246 1.98 18.55 8.21
C TYR A 246 2.04 17.05 8.51
N ARG A 247 0.91 16.37 8.41
CA ARG A 247 0.83 14.91 8.48
C ARG A 247 0.19 14.37 7.20
N LEU A 248 0.62 13.19 6.74
CA LEU A 248 -0.09 12.53 5.65
C LEU A 248 -1.45 12.05 6.12
N GLU A 249 -2.48 12.28 5.32
CA GLU A 249 -3.82 11.79 5.60
C GLU A 249 -3.79 10.27 5.82
N THR A 250 -4.54 9.77 6.82
CA THR A 250 -4.62 8.34 7.21
C THR A 250 -3.33 7.69 7.71
N GLU A 251 -2.28 8.46 7.96
CA GLU A 251 -1.04 7.93 8.51
C GLU A 251 -1.24 7.30 9.92
N PRO A 252 -0.68 6.11 10.20
CA PRO A 252 -1.06 5.34 11.39
C PRO A 252 -0.12 5.52 12.60
N PHE A 253 1.09 6.05 12.43
CA PHE A 253 2.11 6.04 13.49
C PHE A 253 2.14 7.32 14.33
N GLY A 254 1.58 8.42 13.81
CA GLY A 254 1.61 9.74 14.42
C GLY A 254 2.81 10.58 13.97
N TRP A 255 3.55 10.15 12.95
CA TRP A 255 4.68 10.87 12.42
C TRP A 255 4.22 12.11 11.65
N SER A 256 5.11 13.08 11.47
CA SER A 256 4.76 14.34 10.81
C SER A 256 5.99 15.02 10.21
N TYR A 257 5.75 15.88 9.24
CA TYR A 257 6.76 16.77 8.66
C TYR A 257 6.75 18.13 9.35
N ILE A 258 7.91 18.61 9.77
CA ILE A 258 8.16 20.02 10.07
C ILE A 258 8.67 20.67 8.77
N TYR A 259 7.89 21.60 8.23
CA TYR A 259 8.22 22.35 7.01
C TYR A 259 8.52 23.81 7.35
N GLY A 260 9.77 24.24 7.13
CA GLY A 260 10.24 25.60 7.39
C GLY A 260 9.94 26.56 6.24
N ASN A 261 9.80 27.86 6.55
CA ASN A 261 9.60 28.90 5.54
C ASN A 261 10.80 29.08 4.57
N ASP A 262 11.94 28.49 4.91
CA ASP A 262 13.16 28.44 4.10
C ASP A 262 13.26 27.19 3.19
N GLY A 263 12.22 26.35 3.17
CA GLY A 263 12.19 25.09 2.43
C GLY A 263 12.87 23.92 3.17
N SER A 264 13.29 24.10 4.43
CA SER A 264 13.74 22.98 5.26
C SER A 264 12.60 22.01 5.53
N LEU A 265 12.90 20.71 5.54
CA LEU A 265 11.94 19.65 5.81
C LEU A 265 12.56 18.58 6.70
N THR A 266 11.86 18.25 7.79
CA THR A 266 12.27 17.22 8.73
C THR A 266 11.09 16.31 9.03
N LEU A 267 11.26 14.99 8.89
CA LEU A 267 10.33 14.00 9.42
C LEU A 267 10.60 13.80 10.91
N ILE A 268 9.55 13.84 11.72
CA ILE A 268 9.59 13.61 13.16
C ILE A 268 8.61 12.51 13.57
N ASP A 269 8.91 11.84 14.67
CA ASP A 269 7.99 10.92 15.33
C ASP A 269 6.95 11.67 16.19
N GLU A 270 6.04 10.93 16.82
CA GLU A 270 4.98 11.48 17.68
C GLU A 270 5.50 12.20 18.94
N ASN A 271 6.75 11.94 19.32
CA ASN A 271 7.44 12.57 20.45
C ASN A 271 8.34 13.74 20.00
N ALA A 272 8.22 14.14 18.73
CA ALA A 272 9.04 15.17 18.08
C ALA A 272 10.54 14.83 17.98
N ASN A 273 10.92 13.55 18.04
CA ASN A 273 12.28 13.13 17.72
C ASN A 273 12.50 13.16 16.21
N GLU A 274 13.67 13.63 15.78
CA GLU A 274 14.04 13.66 14.36
C GLU A 274 14.23 12.23 13.81
N LEU A 275 13.49 11.91 12.76
CA LEU A 275 13.60 10.67 11.98
C LEU A 275 14.44 10.86 10.72
N ILE A 276 14.18 11.91 9.93
CA ILE A 276 14.99 12.28 8.75
C ILE A 276 15.02 13.80 8.64
N LYS A 277 16.18 14.36 8.30
CA LYS A 277 16.29 15.72 7.77
C LYS A 277 16.56 15.65 6.26
N TYR A 278 15.60 16.14 5.47
CA TYR A 278 15.66 16.00 4.01
C TYR A 278 16.53 17.08 3.37
N THR A 279 17.20 16.68 2.30
CA THR A 279 18.07 17.52 1.49
C THR A 279 17.27 18.17 0.39
N LEU A 280 17.19 19.51 0.45
CA LEU A 280 16.49 20.32 -0.54
C LEU A 280 17.16 20.19 -1.92
N VAL A 281 16.37 19.93 -2.96
CA VAL A 281 16.80 19.99 -4.37
C VAL A 281 16.93 21.46 -4.76
N LYS A 282 18.07 21.84 -5.34
CA LYS A 282 18.38 23.21 -5.75
C LYS A 282 18.11 23.45 -7.22
#